data_AF-A0A177DDN3-F1
#
_entry.id   AF-A0A177DDN3-F1
#
_cell.length_a   1.000
_cell.length_b   1.000
_cell.length_c   1.000
_cell.angle_alpha   90.00
_cell.angle_beta   90.00
_cell.angle_gamma   90.00
#
_symmetry.space_group_name_H-M   'P 1'
#
loop_
_entity.id
_entity.type
_entity.pdbx_description
1 polymer ?
#
loop_
_entity_poly.entity_id
_entity_poly.type
_entity_poly.pdbx_seq_one_letter_code
_entity_poly.pdbx_strand_id
1 'polypeptide(L)'
;MGVNPSTAAKLEDDVWGLGDDAYASIFDAYHQVHCLNSLRRIAYGDYYNLSMARAHTVKQREIHINHCIDILLQSIQCNANLDLIPLHWVETQEYPFPDMSINKKCVDFEGLTEWRKANTIDMDKYVEVMKMPEVGKPGIKELPAADQYYEYWGYDNPNHKPKAEGGHGLALGVDSNL
;
A
#
# COMPACT_ATOMS: atom_id res chain seq x y z
N MET A 1 11.88 -7.12 -20.73
CA MET A 1 11.05 -5.89 -20.72
C MET A 1 10.20 -5.74 -21.98
N GLY A 2 10.64 -6.18 -23.17
CA GLY A 2 9.82 -6.04 -24.40
C GLY A 2 9.69 -4.58 -24.87
N VAL A 3 10.61 -3.73 -24.42
CA VAL A 3 10.65 -2.29 -24.67
C VAL A 3 11.57 -2.02 -25.86
N ASN A 4 11.22 -1.05 -26.70
CA ASN A 4 12.08 -0.59 -27.78
C ASN A 4 13.18 0.33 -27.22
N PRO A 5 14.48 -0.03 -27.30
CA PRO A 5 15.55 0.78 -26.76
C PRO A 5 15.73 2.12 -27.49
N SER A 6 15.22 2.28 -28.71
CA SER A 6 15.33 3.54 -29.45
C SER A 6 14.42 4.65 -28.90
N THR A 7 13.43 4.30 -28.08
CA THR A 7 12.48 5.25 -27.51
C THR A 7 12.68 5.43 -26.00
N ALA A 8 13.45 4.55 -25.35
CA ALA A 8 13.78 4.66 -23.95
C ALA A 8 14.76 5.82 -23.71
N ALA A 9 14.63 6.48 -22.56
CA ALA A 9 15.52 7.56 -22.16
C ALA A 9 16.91 6.98 -21.84
N LYS A 10 17.85 7.24 -22.74
CA LYS A 10 19.25 6.86 -22.61
C LYS A 10 19.95 7.79 -21.62
N LEU A 11 20.85 7.21 -20.81
CA LEU A 11 21.76 7.95 -19.93
C LEU A 11 23.10 8.07 -20.65
N GLU A 12 23.48 9.29 -21.01
CA GLU A 12 24.74 9.55 -21.74
C GLU A 12 25.97 9.22 -20.88
N ASP A 13 26.93 8.49 -21.43
CA ASP A 13 28.09 7.99 -20.68
C ASP A 13 29.02 9.11 -20.20
N ASP A 14 29.15 10.20 -20.95
CA ASP A 14 29.97 11.36 -20.58
C ASP A 14 29.42 12.12 -19.36
N VAL A 15 28.11 11.99 -19.07
CA VAL A 15 27.46 12.57 -17.90
C VAL A 15 27.40 11.58 -16.73
N TRP A 16 27.05 10.32 -17.01
CA TRP A 16 26.68 9.34 -15.96
C TRP A 16 27.75 8.26 -15.70
N GLY A 17 28.65 8.00 -16.65
CA GLY A 17 29.72 7.00 -16.52
C GLY A 17 29.23 5.55 -16.37
N LEU A 18 28.09 5.21 -16.98
CA LEU A 18 27.42 3.90 -16.87
C LEU A 18 27.59 3.02 -18.13
N GLY A 19 28.33 3.49 -19.13
CA GLY A 19 28.52 2.87 -20.44
C GLY A 19 27.48 3.29 -21.48
N ASP A 20 27.77 2.96 -22.74
CA ASP A 20 26.96 3.34 -23.91
C ASP A 20 25.58 2.68 -24.00
N ASP A 21 25.22 1.78 -23.08
CA ASP A 21 23.97 1.00 -23.09
C ASP A 21 23.18 1.17 -21.78
N ALA A 22 23.24 2.38 -21.21
CA ALA A 22 22.54 2.73 -19.98
C ALA A 22 21.21 3.44 -20.25
N TYR A 23 20.14 3.00 -19.58
CA TYR A 23 18.79 3.55 -19.74
C TYR A 23 18.12 3.80 -18.39
N ALA A 24 17.38 4.91 -18.30
CA ALA A 24 16.65 5.27 -17.10
C ALA A 24 15.46 4.31 -16.88
N SER A 25 15.34 3.80 -15.65
CA SER A 25 14.20 2.98 -15.23
C SER A 25 13.93 3.13 -13.72
N ILE A 26 12.72 2.81 -13.30
CA ILE A 26 12.28 2.79 -11.90
C ILE A 26 11.81 1.37 -11.56
N PHE A 27 12.12 0.90 -10.34
CA PHE A 27 11.55 -0.34 -9.84
C PHE A 27 10.04 -0.19 -9.57
N ASP A 28 9.25 -1.11 -10.10
CA ASP A 28 7.78 -1.10 -9.94
C ASP A 28 7.35 -1.08 -8.46
N ALA A 29 8.09 -1.76 -7.57
CA ALA A 29 7.83 -1.70 -6.13
C ALA A 29 7.87 -0.27 -5.56
N TYR A 30 8.84 0.55 -5.97
CA TYR A 30 8.93 1.94 -5.48
C TYR A 30 7.84 2.82 -6.09
N HIS A 31 7.48 2.58 -7.36
CA HIS A 31 6.34 3.26 -7.97
C HIS A 31 5.02 2.92 -7.24
N GLN A 32 4.81 1.66 -6.85
CA GLN A 32 3.65 1.26 -6.04
C GLN A 32 3.62 1.97 -4.68
N VAL A 33 4.76 2.10 -4.00
CA VAL A 33 4.87 2.85 -2.73
C VAL A 33 4.55 4.34 -2.94
N HIS A 34 5.07 4.95 -4.02
CA HIS A 34 4.75 6.34 -4.39
C HIS A 34 3.23 6.52 -4.57
N CYS A 35 2.60 5.67 -5.37
CA CYS A 35 1.16 5.71 -5.61
C CYS A 35 0.34 5.53 -4.33
N LEU A 36 0.74 4.59 -3.46
CA LEU A 36 0.08 4.37 -2.17
C LEU A 36 0.17 5.59 -1.26
N ASN A 37 1.32 6.27 -1.22
CA ASN A 37 1.48 7.51 -0.46
C ASN A 37 0.66 8.67 -1.06
N SER A 38 0.56 8.76 -2.39
CA SER A 38 -0.31 9.73 -3.06
C SER A 38 -1.79 9.50 -2.72
N LEU A 39 -2.26 8.25 -2.75
CA LEU A 39 -3.62 7.89 -2.30
C LEU A 39 -3.83 8.23 -0.82
N ARG A 40 -2.86 7.95 0.04
CA ARG A 40 -2.89 8.34 1.45
C ARG A 40 -3.09 9.86 1.60
N ARG A 41 -2.31 10.67 0.88
CA ARG A 41 -2.42 12.14 0.93
C ARG A 41 -3.81 12.64 0.48
N ILE A 42 -4.36 12.06 -0.59
CA ILE A 42 -5.72 12.35 -1.06
C ILE A 42 -6.76 11.94 0.00
N ALA A 43 -6.60 10.77 0.60
CA ALA A 43 -7.53 10.25 1.60
C ALA A 43 -7.57 11.11 2.88
N TYR A 44 -6.45 11.74 3.23
CA TYR A 44 -6.34 12.76 4.29
C TYR A 44 -6.52 14.18 3.75
N GLY A 45 -7.26 14.31 2.67
CA GLY A 45 -7.47 15.58 2.00
C GLY A 45 -7.92 16.70 2.92
N ASP A 46 -8.76 16.53 3.94
CA ASP A 46 -9.08 17.65 4.84
C ASP A 46 -7.88 18.16 5.67
N TYR A 47 -6.87 17.32 5.90
CA TYR A 47 -5.57 17.69 6.47
C TYR A 47 -4.60 18.30 5.42
N TYR A 48 -4.87 18.11 4.12
CA TYR A 48 -4.06 18.58 2.97
C TYR A 48 -4.84 19.41 1.92
N ASN A 49 -6.03 19.90 2.26
CA ASN A 49 -7.01 20.63 1.42
C ASN A 49 -7.68 19.92 0.19
N LEU A 50 -8.03 18.61 0.23
CA LEU A 50 -8.58 17.82 -0.91
C LEU A 50 -9.61 16.70 -0.52
N SER A 51 -10.81 17.00 -0.03
CA SER A 51 -11.75 15.97 0.50
C SER A 51 -12.59 15.21 -0.54
N MET A 52 -12.85 13.90 -0.28
CA MET A 52 -14.15 13.20 -0.48
C MET A 52 -14.14 11.75 0.10
N ALA A 53 -14.90 11.46 1.18
CA ALA A 53 -15.61 10.17 1.39
C ALA A 53 -16.49 10.16 2.67
N ARG A 54 -17.64 9.46 2.63
CA ARG A 54 -18.71 9.36 3.67
C ARG A 54 -18.54 8.24 4.71
N ALA A 55 -18.32 8.58 5.99
CA ALA A 55 -18.24 7.67 7.14
C ALA A 55 -18.77 8.44 8.33
N HIS A 56 -19.52 7.78 9.19
CA HIS A 56 -20.37 8.45 10.18
C HIS A 56 -19.60 9.12 11.33
N THR A 57 -18.31 8.81 11.51
CA THR A 57 -17.39 9.61 12.34
C THR A 57 -16.01 9.70 11.67
N VAL A 58 -15.34 10.85 11.81
CA VAL A 58 -14.02 11.11 11.22
C VAL A 58 -12.97 10.10 11.71
N LYS A 59 -12.96 9.79 13.02
CA LYS A 59 -11.94 8.92 13.63
C LYS A 59 -11.99 7.46 13.18
N GLN A 60 -13.17 6.88 12.93
CA GLN A 60 -13.28 5.48 12.46
C GLN A 60 -12.78 5.34 11.02
N ARG A 61 -13.06 6.36 10.19
CA ARG A 61 -12.51 6.46 8.84
C ARG A 61 -10.99 6.50 8.85
N GLU A 62 -10.39 7.34 9.69
CA GLU A 62 -8.94 7.52 9.74
C GLU A 62 -8.23 6.24 10.19
N ILE A 63 -8.75 5.56 11.21
CA ILE A 63 -8.20 4.27 11.66
C ILE A 63 -8.25 3.23 10.52
N HIS A 64 -9.39 3.14 9.83
CA HIS A 64 -9.54 2.19 8.73
C HIS A 64 -8.61 2.52 7.56
N ILE A 65 -8.54 3.78 7.13
CA ILE A 65 -7.64 4.22 6.06
C ILE A 65 -6.18 3.96 6.44
N ASN A 66 -5.75 4.33 7.65
CA ASN A 66 -4.38 4.11 8.11
C ASN A 66 -4.01 2.63 8.10
N HIS A 67 -4.88 1.78 8.63
CA HIS A 67 -4.64 0.34 8.65
C HIS A 67 -4.62 -0.27 7.23
N CYS A 68 -5.51 0.18 6.34
CA CYS A 68 -5.48 -0.24 4.94
C CYS A 68 -4.18 0.16 4.24
N ILE A 69 -3.73 1.41 4.41
CA ILE A 69 -2.46 1.87 3.84
C ILE A 69 -1.30 1.05 4.41
N ASP A 70 -1.28 0.76 5.70
CA ASP A 70 -0.23 -0.02 6.35
C ASP A 70 -0.17 -1.46 5.82
N ILE A 71 -1.30 -2.17 5.75
CA ILE A 71 -1.36 -3.52 5.18
C ILE A 71 -0.89 -3.53 3.71
N LEU A 72 -1.33 -2.55 2.92
CA LEU A 72 -0.93 -2.46 1.52
C LEU A 72 0.57 -2.19 1.39
N LEU A 73 1.13 -1.32 2.21
CA LEU A 73 2.58 -1.05 2.24
C LEU A 73 3.36 -2.31 2.62
N GLN A 74 2.92 -3.02 3.66
CA GLN A 74 3.54 -4.29 4.08
C GLN A 74 3.46 -5.33 2.95
N SER A 75 2.33 -5.43 2.25
CA SER A 75 2.18 -6.32 1.10
C SER A 75 3.18 -5.98 -0.02
N ILE A 76 3.33 -4.70 -0.37
CA ILE A 76 4.31 -4.23 -1.37
C ILE A 76 5.73 -4.55 -0.92
N GLN A 77 6.09 -4.32 0.34
CA GLN A 77 7.43 -4.57 0.86
C GLN A 77 7.76 -6.08 0.91
N CYS A 78 6.81 -6.92 1.32
CA CYS A 78 6.99 -8.37 1.40
C CYS A 78 6.98 -9.04 0.03
N ASN A 79 6.28 -8.47 -0.96
CA ASN A 79 6.13 -9.03 -2.30
C ASN A 79 6.66 -8.07 -3.37
N ALA A 80 7.77 -7.38 -3.07
CA ALA A 80 8.30 -6.32 -3.90
C ALA A 80 8.45 -6.76 -5.36
N ASN A 81 7.72 -6.10 -6.26
CA ASN A 81 7.87 -6.35 -7.68
C ASN A 81 9.18 -5.71 -8.17
N LEU A 82 10.09 -6.55 -8.67
CA LEU A 82 11.39 -6.14 -9.20
C LEU A 82 11.37 -5.85 -10.70
N ASP A 83 10.19 -5.85 -11.33
CA ASP A 83 10.03 -5.35 -12.68
C ASP A 83 10.53 -3.89 -12.79
N LEU A 84 11.11 -3.57 -13.93
CA LEU A 84 11.59 -2.23 -14.25
C LEU A 84 10.58 -1.52 -15.15
N ILE A 85 10.18 -0.32 -14.72
CA ILE A 85 9.39 0.65 -15.50
C ILE A 85 10.40 1.52 -16.25
N PRO A 86 10.48 1.41 -17.60
CA PRO A 86 11.37 2.26 -18.38
C PRO A 86 10.84 3.70 -18.42
N LEU A 87 11.74 4.67 -18.53
CA LEU A 87 11.37 6.06 -18.78
C LEU A 87 11.54 6.36 -20.27
N HIS A 88 10.64 7.17 -20.83
CA HIS A 88 10.59 7.52 -22.23
C HIS A 88 10.48 9.04 -22.40
N TRP A 89 11.07 9.57 -23.47
CA TRP A 89 10.80 10.96 -23.88
C TRP A 89 9.39 11.02 -24.47
N VAL A 90 8.50 11.76 -23.83
CA VAL A 90 7.11 11.93 -24.26
C VAL A 90 6.90 13.37 -24.69
N GLU A 91 6.22 13.58 -25.82
CA GLU A 91 5.89 14.91 -26.31
C GLU A 91 5.23 15.75 -25.20
N THR A 92 5.55 17.04 -25.14
CA THR A 92 5.07 18.03 -24.13
C THR A 92 5.63 17.88 -22.72
N GLN A 93 6.35 16.80 -22.40
CA GLN A 93 6.96 16.61 -21.08
C GLN A 93 8.37 17.20 -21.03
N GLU A 94 8.70 17.88 -19.93
CA GLU A 94 10.03 18.45 -19.70
C GLU A 94 11.07 17.38 -19.34
N TYR A 95 10.63 16.29 -18.70
CA TYR A 95 11.47 15.18 -18.25
C TYR A 95 10.95 13.85 -18.79
N PRO A 96 11.80 12.80 -18.86
CA PRO A 96 11.37 11.47 -19.24
C PRO A 96 10.23 10.96 -18.36
N PHE A 97 9.20 10.41 -18.98
CA PHE A 97 8.00 9.94 -18.31
C PHE A 97 7.98 8.41 -18.22
N PRO A 98 7.56 7.83 -17.08
CA PRO A 98 7.48 6.37 -16.91
C PRO A 98 6.43 5.73 -17.83
N ASP A 99 6.81 4.68 -18.56
CA ASP A 99 5.87 3.84 -19.31
C ASP A 99 5.36 2.70 -18.43
N MET A 100 4.13 2.85 -17.95
CA MET A 100 3.46 1.90 -17.08
C MET A 100 2.95 0.64 -17.81
N SER A 101 3.11 0.57 -19.14
CA SER A 101 2.64 -0.53 -19.99
C SER A 101 3.58 -1.73 -19.97
N ILE A 102 4.21 -2.01 -18.82
CA ILE A 102 5.12 -3.13 -18.68
C ILE A 102 4.38 -4.47 -18.75
N ASN A 103 4.95 -5.42 -19.47
CA ASN A 103 4.35 -6.74 -19.64
C ASN A 103 4.54 -7.60 -18.37
N LYS A 104 3.61 -7.44 -17.41
CA LYS A 104 3.61 -8.17 -16.15
C LYS A 104 3.15 -9.62 -16.35
N LYS A 105 3.77 -10.55 -15.62
CA LYS A 105 3.26 -11.93 -15.48
C LYS A 105 2.34 -12.01 -14.27
N CYS A 106 1.04 -12.05 -14.52
CA CYS A 106 0.03 -12.07 -13.47
C CYS A 106 -0.41 -13.49 -13.11
N VAL A 107 -0.93 -13.64 -11.90
CA VAL A 107 -1.73 -14.81 -11.51
C VAL A 107 -3.03 -14.81 -12.32
N ASP A 108 -3.55 -15.99 -12.67
CA ASP A 108 -4.90 -16.14 -13.20
C ASP A 108 -5.93 -15.75 -12.13
N PHE A 109 -6.31 -14.48 -12.14
CA PHE A 109 -7.19 -13.91 -11.14
C PHE A 109 -8.64 -14.38 -11.29
N GLU A 110 -9.05 -14.76 -12.50
CA GLU A 110 -10.38 -15.32 -12.75
C GLU A 110 -10.48 -16.72 -12.15
N GLY A 111 -9.52 -17.60 -12.47
CA GLY A 111 -9.45 -18.93 -11.87
C GLY A 111 -9.39 -18.90 -10.34
N LEU A 112 -8.57 -18.00 -9.78
CA LEU A 112 -8.52 -17.77 -8.32
C LEU A 112 -9.88 -17.31 -7.76
N THR A 113 -10.55 -16.41 -8.45
CA THR A 113 -11.84 -15.85 -8.02
C THR A 113 -12.94 -16.91 -8.01
N GLU A 114 -13.01 -17.74 -9.05
CA GLU A 114 -14.00 -18.81 -9.13
C GLU A 114 -13.74 -19.90 -8.09
N TRP A 115 -12.48 -20.31 -7.90
CA TRP A 115 -12.11 -21.21 -6.81
C TRP A 115 -12.52 -20.65 -5.45
N ARG A 116 -12.23 -19.36 -5.17
CA ARG A 116 -12.63 -18.69 -3.91
C ARG A 116 -14.14 -18.73 -3.72
N LYS A 117 -14.94 -18.39 -4.73
CA LYS A 117 -16.42 -18.38 -4.63
C LYS A 117 -16.97 -19.78 -4.36
N ALA A 118 -16.42 -20.81 -4.99
CA ALA A 118 -16.86 -22.20 -4.80
C ALA A 118 -16.45 -22.78 -3.44
N ASN A 119 -15.38 -22.27 -2.82
CA ASN A 119 -14.81 -22.82 -1.59
C ASN A 119 -14.95 -21.88 -0.38
N THR A 120 -15.53 -20.70 -0.53
CA THR A 120 -15.81 -19.81 0.61
C THR A 120 -16.92 -20.41 1.46
N ILE A 121 -16.84 -20.20 2.78
CA ILE A 121 -17.93 -20.54 3.68
C ILE A 121 -19.12 -19.61 3.44
N ASP A 122 -20.31 -20.10 3.78
CA ASP A 122 -21.54 -19.31 3.79
C ASP A 122 -21.39 -18.13 4.77
N MET A 123 -21.24 -16.94 4.22
CA MET A 123 -20.98 -15.72 4.99
C MET A 123 -22.21 -15.26 5.76
N ASP A 124 -23.42 -15.51 5.25
CA ASP A 124 -24.66 -15.16 5.96
C ASP A 124 -24.81 -16.03 7.20
N LYS A 125 -24.59 -17.35 7.02
CA LYS A 125 -24.54 -18.29 8.14
C LYS A 125 -23.40 -17.95 9.10
N TYR A 126 -22.22 -17.58 8.62
CA TYR A 126 -21.10 -17.19 9.47
C TYR A 126 -21.47 -16.01 10.37
N VAL A 127 -22.05 -14.94 9.83
CA VAL A 127 -22.49 -13.76 10.60
C VAL A 127 -23.58 -14.10 11.60
N GLU A 128 -24.48 -15.03 11.25
CA GLU A 128 -25.53 -15.49 12.14
C GLU A 128 -24.96 -16.27 13.34
N VAL A 129 -24.03 -17.20 13.10
CA VAL A 129 -23.61 -18.20 14.10
C VAL A 129 -22.32 -17.86 14.85
N MET A 130 -21.42 -17.04 14.28
CA MET A 130 -20.10 -16.75 14.85
C MET A 130 -20.09 -15.50 15.74
N LYS A 131 -21.24 -15.15 16.34
CA LYS A 131 -21.29 -14.11 17.37
C LYS A 131 -20.52 -14.56 18.60
N MET A 132 -19.81 -13.62 19.22
CA MET A 132 -19.09 -13.92 20.46
C MET A 132 -20.09 -14.45 21.51
N PRO A 133 -19.87 -15.65 22.09
CA PRO A 133 -20.86 -16.29 22.95
C PRO A 133 -21.18 -15.44 24.18
N GLU A 134 -20.17 -15.12 24.99
CA GLU A 134 -20.21 -14.21 26.15
C GLU A 134 -18.77 -13.71 26.42
N VAL A 135 -18.62 -12.42 26.76
CA VAL A 135 -17.32 -11.83 27.13
C VAL A 135 -16.77 -12.54 28.37
N GLY A 136 -15.51 -12.99 28.33
CA GLY A 136 -14.87 -13.65 29.48
C GLY A 136 -15.34 -15.09 29.76
N LYS A 137 -16.03 -15.75 28.80
CA LYS A 137 -16.42 -17.15 28.93
C LYS A 137 -15.19 -18.06 29.15
N PRO A 138 -15.21 -18.94 30.18
CA PRO A 138 -14.09 -19.86 30.43
C PRO A 138 -13.71 -20.67 29.18
N GLY A 139 -12.43 -20.60 28.79
CA GLY A 139 -11.89 -21.31 27.64
C GLY A 139 -11.74 -20.47 26.35
N ILE A 140 -12.33 -19.28 26.28
CA ILE A 140 -12.10 -18.32 25.19
C ILE A 140 -11.04 -17.31 25.65
N LYS A 141 -9.90 -17.27 24.95
CA LYS A 141 -8.84 -16.29 25.20
C LYS A 141 -8.94 -15.16 24.18
N GLU A 142 -9.28 -13.97 24.65
CA GLU A 142 -9.34 -12.76 23.84
C GLU A 142 -7.95 -12.11 23.76
N LEU A 143 -7.58 -11.60 22.58
CA LEU A 143 -6.41 -10.73 22.45
C LEU A 143 -6.79 -9.32 22.93
N PRO A 144 -5.89 -8.60 23.63
CA PRO A 144 -6.17 -7.22 24.01
C PRO A 144 -6.35 -6.35 22.77
N ALA A 145 -7.32 -5.43 22.80
CA ALA A 145 -7.47 -4.43 21.76
C ALA A 145 -6.25 -3.49 21.73
N ALA A 146 -5.93 -2.96 20.55
CA ALA A 146 -4.82 -2.02 20.38
C ALA A 146 -5.11 -0.68 21.09
N ASP A 147 -4.05 0.04 21.49
CA ASP A 147 -4.16 1.37 22.14
C ASP A 147 -5.11 2.32 21.39
N GLN A 148 -5.00 2.35 20.06
CA GLN A 148 -5.79 3.19 19.16
C GLN A 148 -7.31 2.96 19.29
N TYR A 149 -7.73 1.74 19.67
CA TYR A 149 -9.13 1.42 19.92
C TYR A 149 -9.64 2.13 21.18
N TYR A 150 -8.87 2.11 22.27
CA TYR A 150 -9.23 2.78 23.52
C TYR A 150 -9.18 4.29 23.38
N GLU A 151 -8.17 4.84 22.70
CA GLU A 151 -8.07 6.27 22.36
C GLU A 151 -9.28 6.76 21.55
N TYR A 152 -9.76 5.96 20.59
CA TYR A 152 -10.95 6.28 19.79
C TYR A 152 -12.18 6.50 20.68
N TRP A 153 -12.40 5.61 21.64
CA TRP A 153 -13.55 5.65 22.54
C TRP A 153 -13.33 6.54 23.78
N GLY A 154 -12.13 7.09 23.97
CA GLY A 154 -11.78 7.90 25.14
C GLY A 154 -11.71 7.08 26.44
N TYR A 155 -11.32 5.80 26.33
CA TYR A 155 -11.19 4.89 27.47
C TYR A 155 -9.73 4.75 27.88
N ASP A 156 -9.49 4.49 29.17
CA ASP A 156 -8.19 4.05 29.64
C ASP A 156 -7.92 2.64 29.10
N ASN A 157 -6.78 2.43 28.44
CA ASN A 157 -6.38 1.10 28.00
C ASN A 157 -5.77 0.31 29.18
N PRO A 158 -6.48 -0.70 29.73
CA PRO A 158 -5.95 -1.50 30.84
C PRO A 158 -4.76 -2.38 30.42
N ASN A 159 -4.52 -2.51 29.11
CA ASN A 159 -3.46 -3.31 28.51
C ASN A 159 -2.36 -2.47 27.87
N HIS A 160 -2.32 -1.15 28.12
CA HIS A 160 -1.30 -0.27 27.55
C HIS A 160 0.10 -0.79 27.87
N LYS A 161 0.89 -1.07 26.84
CA LYS A 161 2.31 -1.36 26.97
C LYS A 161 3.07 -0.14 26.45
N PRO A 162 3.91 0.52 27.28
CA PRO A 162 4.74 1.61 26.80
C PRO A 162 5.55 1.13 25.59
N LYS A 163 5.38 1.76 24.43
CA LYS A 163 6.23 1.46 23.27
C LYS A 163 7.62 2.04 23.55
N ALA A 164 8.67 1.24 23.40
CA ALA A 164 10.01 1.78 23.21
C ALA A 164 9.98 2.59 21.91
N GLU A 165 10.36 3.87 21.96
CA GLU A 165 10.48 4.71 20.78
C GLU A 165 11.52 4.09 19.81
N GLY A 166 11.04 3.40 18.78
CA GLY A 166 11.91 2.60 17.91
C GLY A 166 11.17 1.85 16.81
N GLY A 167 10.14 2.46 16.23
CA GLY A 167 9.55 1.92 15.00
C GLY A 167 10.56 2.03 13.86
N HIS A 168 10.87 0.92 13.19
CA HIS A 168 11.63 0.87 11.94
C HIS A 168 10.83 1.45 10.76
N GLY A 169 10.21 2.61 10.94
CA GLY A 169 9.66 3.39 9.86
C GLY A 169 10.81 4.05 9.13
N LEU A 170 11.02 3.68 7.86
CA LEU A 170 11.80 4.50 6.95
C LEU A 170 11.30 5.94 7.07
N ALA A 171 12.22 6.89 7.22
CA ALA A 171 11.88 8.30 7.34
C ALA A 171 11.14 8.74 6.06
N LEU A 172 9.80 8.83 6.13
CA LEU A 172 8.93 9.29 5.04
C LEU A 172 9.10 10.78 4.69
N GLY A 173 10.20 11.39 5.13
CA GLY A 173 10.51 12.81 4.96
C GLY A 173 11.79 13.10 4.18
N VAL A 174 12.50 12.07 3.67
CA VAL A 174 13.70 12.27 2.84
C VAL A 174 13.43 11.63 1.47
N ASP A 175 13.14 12.50 0.51
CA ASP A 175 13.03 12.25 -0.94
C ASP A 175 12.36 10.94 -1.38
N SER A 176 11.06 11.00 -1.66
CA SER A 176 10.35 10.02 -2.48
C SER A 176 10.37 10.39 -3.97
N ASN A 177 11.42 11.08 -4.43
CA ASN A 177 11.65 11.36 -5.84
C ASN A 177 12.52 10.26 -6.47
N LEU A 178 11.90 9.08 -6.64
CA LEU A 178 12.19 8.12 -7.70
C LEU A 178 10.87 7.40 -8.05
#